data_AF-A0A948QEV3-F1
#
_entry.id   AF-A0A948QEV3-F1
#
_cell.length_a   1.000
_cell.length_b   1.000
_cell.length_c   1.000
_cell.angle_alpha   90.00
_cell.angle_beta   90.00
_cell.angle_gamma   90.00
#
_symmetry.space_group_name_H-M   'P 1'
#
loop_
_entity.id
_entity.type
_entity.pdbx_description
1 polymer ?
#
loop_
_entity_poly.entity_id
_entity_poly.type
_entity_poly.pdbx_seq_one_letter_code
_entity_poly.pdbx_strand_id
1 'polypeptide(L)'
;MLIRDCLILIGVGGLFLVIGILMYTWGKREEDSYYREVAKRPGDTREFMEHWPPRPQPGALKIGGVIAIALGGVLLVAGGVFCLLAL
;
A
#
# COMPACT_ATOMS: atom_id res chain seq x y z
N MET A 1 -2.32 29.86 8.82
CA MET A 1 -2.14 29.23 7.49
C MET A 1 -3.42 29.45 6.69
N LEU A 2 -3.34 29.59 5.37
CA LEU A 2 -4.54 29.74 4.55
C LEU A 2 -5.32 28.41 4.56
N ILE A 3 -6.66 28.44 4.56
CA ILE A 3 -7.51 27.24 4.38
C ILE A 3 -7.06 26.43 3.14
N ARG A 4 -6.54 27.12 2.13
CA ARG A 4 -5.97 26.54 0.91
C ARG A 4 -4.78 25.60 1.20
N ASP A 5 -3.91 25.95 2.14
CA ASP A 5 -2.76 25.11 2.52
C ASP A 5 -3.22 23.82 3.22
N CYS A 6 -4.26 23.92 4.06
CA CYS A 6 -4.86 22.77 4.72
C CYS A 6 -5.52 21.83 3.69
N LEU A 7 -6.24 22.38 2.71
CA LEU A 7 -6.84 21.60 1.63
C LEU A 7 -5.78 20.91 0.76
N ILE A 8 -4.61 21.54 0.54
CA ILE A 8 -3.50 20.91 -0.18
C ILE A 8 -2.96 19.71 0.61
N LEU A 9 -2.69 19.88 1.91
CA LEU A 9 -2.22 18.78 2.76
C LEU A 9 -3.21 17.61 2.82
N ILE A 10 -4.50 17.93 2.97
CA ILE A 10 -5.57 16.92 3.00
C ILE A 10 -5.68 16.21 1.64
N GLY A 11 -5.64 16.96 0.54
CA GLY A 11 -5.72 16.42 -0.81
C GLY A 11 -4.56 15.50 -1.15
N VAL A 12 -3.32 15.93 -0.88
CA VAL A 12 -2.11 15.12 -1.12
C VAL A 12 -2.07 13.90 -0.20
N GLY A 13 -2.44 14.08 1.07
CA GLY A 13 -2.53 12.96 2.03
C GLY A 13 -3.56 11.92 1.60
N GLY A 14 -4.74 12.36 1.18
CA GLY A 14 -5.79 11.50 0.63
C GLY A 14 -5.33 10.76 -0.63
N LEU A 15 -4.66 11.44 -1.56
CA LEU A 15 -4.10 10.82 -2.76
C LEU A 15 -3.11 9.71 -2.42
N PHE A 16 -2.18 9.96 -1.50
CA PHE A 16 -1.19 8.98 -1.04
C PHE A 16 -1.85 7.76 -0.39
N LEU A 17 -2.91 7.96 0.39
CA LEU A 17 -3.68 6.88 0.98
C LEU A 17 -4.35 6.01 -0.07
N VAL A 18 -5.02 6.62 -1.06
CA VAL A 18 -5.70 5.88 -2.14
C VAL A 18 -4.70 5.06 -2.93
N ILE A 19 -3.58 5.65 -3.35
CA ILE A 19 -2.53 4.95 -4.10
C ILE A 19 -1.92 3.83 -3.25
N GLY A 20 -1.62 4.09 -1.98
CA GLY A 20 -1.03 3.11 -1.09
C GLY A 20 -1.93 1.89 -0.85
N ILE A 21 -3.25 2.10 -0.68
CA ILE A 21 -4.24 1.02 -0.57
C ILE A 21 -4.32 0.21 -1.87
N LEU A 22 -4.35 0.89 -3.02
CA LEU A 22 -4.36 0.21 -4.32
C LEU A 22 -3.10 -0.64 -4.53
N MET A 23 -1.92 -0.11 -4.20
CA MET A 23 -0.66 -0.86 -4.29
C MET A 23 -0.63 -2.07 -3.35
N TYR A 24 -1.05 -1.89 -2.10
CA TYR A 24 -1.10 -2.97 -1.12
C TYR A 24 -2.06 -4.08 -1.54
N THR A 25 -3.26 -3.73 -1.99
CA THR A 25 -4.27 -4.70 -2.43
C THR A 25 -3.85 -5.41 -3.71
N TRP A 26 -3.21 -4.71 -4.65
CA TRP A 26 -2.67 -5.33 -5.86
C TRP A 26 -1.52 -6.29 -5.54
N GLY A 27 -0.56 -5.86 -4.71
CA GLY A 27 0.53 -6.73 -4.27
C GLY A 27 0.02 -7.99 -3.55
N LYS A 28 -1.07 -7.90 -2.78
CA LYS A 28 -1.72 -9.06 -2.18
C LYS A 28 -2.39 -9.97 -3.21
N ARG A 29 -3.13 -9.41 -4.17
CA ARG A 29 -3.77 -10.19 -5.25
C ARG A 29 -2.75 -10.91 -6.13
N GLU A 30 -1.60 -10.29 -6.39
CA GLU A 30 -0.54 -10.89 -7.19
C GLU A 30 0.06 -12.11 -6.49
N GLU A 31 0.32 -12.03 -5.18
CA GLU A 31 0.74 -13.20 -4.39
C GLU A 31 -0.31 -14.30 -4.38
N ASP A 32 -1.56 -13.95 -4.08
CA ASP A 32 -2.65 -14.93 -3.98
C ASP A 32 -2.87 -15.67 -5.33
N SER A 33 -2.79 -14.94 -6.45
CA SER A 33 -2.87 -15.52 -7.79
C SER A 33 -1.70 -16.46 -8.07
N TYR A 34 -0.48 -16.05 -7.72
CA TYR A 34 0.73 -16.86 -7.91
C TYR A 34 0.66 -18.17 -7.13
N TYR A 35 0.37 -18.11 -5.82
CA TYR A 35 0.26 -19.32 -4.99
C TYR A 35 -0.84 -20.26 -5.49
N ARG A 36 -1.94 -19.71 -6.03
CA ARG A 36 -3.03 -20.50 -6.61
C ARG A 36 -2.61 -21.23 -7.88
N GLU A 37 -1.75 -20.64 -8.71
CA GLU A 37 -1.24 -21.31 -9.92
C GLU A 37 -0.18 -22.37 -9.59
N VAL A 38 0.69 -22.11 -8.60
CA VAL A 38 1.66 -23.12 -8.10
C VAL A 38 0.92 -24.33 -7.53
N ALA A 39 -0.14 -24.13 -6.74
CA ALA A 39 -0.93 -25.21 -6.15
C ALA A 39 -1.64 -26.10 -7.19
N LYS A 40 -1.85 -25.61 -8.42
CA LYS A 40 -2.47 -26.39 -9.52
C LYS A 40 -1.46 -27.23 -10.31
N ARG A 41 -0.15 -27.00 -10.16
CA ARG A 41 0.88 -27.79 -10.86
C ARG A 41 1.06 -29.15 -10.17
N PRO A 42 0.79 -30.28 -10.85
CA PRO A 42 1.02 -31.60 -10.27
C PRO A 42 2.52 -31.86 -10.12
N GLY A 43 2.94 -32.27 -8.91
CA GLY A 43 4.32 -32.65 -8.60
C GLY A 43 5.22 -31.53 -8.06
N ASP A 44 4.74 -30.28 -7.99
CA ASP A 44 5.54 -29.12 -7.58
C ASP A 44 5.22 -28.63 -6.16
N THR A 45 5.11 -29.57 -5.23
CA THR A 45 4.89 -29.26 -3.80
C THR A 45 6.16 -28.70 -3.16
N ARG A 46 7.32 -28.92 -3.78
CA ARG A 46 8.61 -28.48 -3.27
C ARG A 46 8.76 -26.96 -3.34
N GLU A 47 8.38 -26.33 -4.45
CA GLU A 47 8.40 -24.87 -4.59
C GLU A 47 7.45 -24.18 -3.60
N PHE A 48 6.29 -24.78 -3.32
CA PHE A 48 5.33 -24.29 -2.31
C PHE A 48 5.87 -24.43 -0.88
N MET A 49 6.53 -25.55 -0.55
CA MET A 49 7.09 -25.77 0.79
C MET A 49 8.37 -24.95 1.03
N GLU A 50 9.25 -24.83 0.03
CA GLU A 50 10.56 -24.18 0.17
C GLU A 50 10.49 -22.66 0.00
N HIS A 51 9.38 -22.07 -0.47
CA HIS A 51 9.26 -20.63 -0.77
C HIS A 51 10.45 -20.11 -1.62
N TRP A 52 10.96 -20.98 -2.50
CA TRP A 52 12.17 -20.75 -3.26
C TRP A 52 11.87 -20.92 -4.75
N PRO A 53 12.24 -19.96 -5.62
CA PRO A 53 13.06 -18.79 -5.38
C PRO A 53 12.31 -17.62 -4.72
N PRO A 54 12.97 -16.81 -3.86
CA PRO A 54 12.37 -15.61 -3.29
C PRO A 54 12.01 -14.62 -4.41
N ARG A 55 10.73 -14.27 -4.52
CA ARG A 55 10.23 -13.27 -5.48
C ARG A 55 10.05 -11.93 -4.77
N PRO A 56 10.97 -10.96 -4.93
CA PRO A 56 10.92 -9.70 -4.19
C PRO A 56 9.84 -8.74 -4.70
N GLN A 57 9.30 -8.96 -5.90
CA GLN A 57 8.38 -8.04 -6.60
C GLN A 57 7.06 -7.79 -5.84
N PRO A 58 6.29 -8.82 -5.43
CA PRO A 58 5.05 -8.59 -4.67
C PRO A 58 5.31 -7.99 -3.28
N GLY A 59 6.39 -8.43 -2.61
CA GLY A 59 6.80 -7.90 -1.33
C GLY A 59 7.16 -6.41 -1.40
N ALA A 60 7.92 -6.00 -2.41
CA ALA A 60 8.30 -4.60 -2.63
C ALA A 60 7.08 -3.71 -2.88
N LEU A 61 6.10 -4.17 -3.67
CA LEU A 61 4.88 -3.40 -3.96
C LEU A 61 4.02 -3.22 -2.70
N LYS A 62 3.91 -4.25 -1.85
CA LYS A 62 3.23 -4.15 -0.55
C LYS A 62 3.93 -3.19 0.40
N ILE A 63 5.25 -3.27 0.51
CA ILE A 63 6.04 -2.38 1.38
C ILE A 63 5.90 -0.92 0.92
N GLY A 64 6.01 -0.67 -0.39
CA GLY A 64 5.77 0.65 -0.97
C GLY A 64 4.35 1.17 -0.67
N GLY A 65 3.34 0.31 -0.79
CA GLY A 65 1.96 0.64 -0.43
C GLY A 65 1.78 1.01 1.05
N VAL A 66 2.40 0.25 1.97
CA VAL A 66 2.35 0.53 3.42
C VAL A 66 3.03 1.86 3.75
N ILE A 67 4.18 2.16 3.14
CA ILE A 67 4.87 3.44 3.33
C ILE A 67 4.01 4.60 2.81
N ALA A 68 3.38 4.44 1.64
CA ALA A 68 2.48 5.44 1.07
C ALA A 68 1.25 5.69 1.95
N ILE A 69 0.65 4.64 2.52
CA ILE A 69 -0.45 4.73 3.49
C ILE A 69 -0.02 5.51 4.73
N ALA A 70 1.15 5.20 5.29
CA ALA A 70 1.67 5.87 6.48
C ALA A 70 1.89 7.38 6.22
N LEU A 71 2.53 7.72 5.10
CA LEU A 71 2.75 9.11 4.70
C LEU A 71 1.44 9.86 4.46
N GLY A 72 0.50 9.24 3.74
CA GLY A 72 -0.82 9.81 3.49
C GLY A 72 -1.61 10.07 4.79
N GLY A 73 -1.53 9.13 5.73
CA GLY A 73 -2.13 9.27 7.06
C GLY A 73 -1.53 10.43 7.86
N VAL A 74 -0.20 10.56 7.91
CA VAL A 74 0.47 11.67 8.58
C VAL A 74 0.05 13.02 7.98
N LEU A 75 0.00 13.12 6.65
CA LEU A 75 -0.42 14.34 5.96
C LEU A 75 -1.89 14.69 6.23
N LEU A 76 -2.79 13.70 6.27
CA LEU A 76 -4.20 13.90 6.63
C LEU A 76 -4.35 14.39 8.07
N VAL A 77 -3.64 13.78 9.02
CA VAL A 77 -3.70 14.19 10.44
C VAL A 77 -3.18 15.62 10.60
N ALA A 78 -2.03 15.93 10.02
CA ALA A 78 -1.46 17.28 10.08
C ALA A 78 -2.41 18.31 9.44
N GLY A 79 -2.90 18.04 8.23
CA GLY A 79 -3.84 18.92 7.52
C GLY A 79 -5.16 19.11 8.28
N GLY A 80 -5.69 18.05 8.88
CA GLY A 80 -6.90 18.10 9.71
C GLY A 80 -6.71 18.93 10.98
N VAL A 81 -5.62 18.72 11.71
CA VAL A 81 -5.28 19.51 12.91
C VAL A 81 -5.12 20.99 12.55
N PHE A 82 -4.40 21.32 11.47
CA PHE A 82 -4.25 22.71 11.04
C PHE A 82 -5.58 23.33 10.59
N CYS A 83 -6.46 22.57 9.94
CA CYS A 83 -7.77 23.05 9.54
C CYS A 83 -8.64 23.35 10.77
N LEU A 84 -8.63 22.47 11.78
CA LEU A 84 -9.37 22.66 13.04
C LEU A 84 -8.86 23.84 13.85
N LEU A 85 -7.54 24.10 13.86
CA LEU A 85 -6.95 25.25 14.54
C LEU A 85 -7.16 26.58 13.78
N ALA A 86 -7.46 26.50 12.49
CA ALA A 86 -7.71 27.67 11.63
C ALA A 86 -9.21 28.05 11.55
N LEU A 87 -10.10 27.23 12.11
CA LEU A 87 -11.53 27.47 12.27
C LEU A 87 -11.79 28.30 13.54
#